data_AF-A0A386CA75-F1
#
_entry.id   AF-A0A386CA75-F1
#
_cell.length_a   1.000
_cell.length_b   1.000
_cell.length_c   1.000
_cell.angle_alpha   90.00
_cell.angle_beta   90.00
_cell.angle_gamma   90.00
#
_symmetry.space_group_name_H-M   'P 1'
#
loop_
_entity.id
_entity.type
_entity.pdbx_description
1 polymer ?
#
loop_
_entity_poly.entity_id
_entity_poly.type
_entity_poly.pdbx_seq_one_letter_code
_entity_poly.pdbx_strand_id
1 'polypeptide(L)' 'WESATVTQVKGAGLRCLSYTVNDEWAARRLIALGTDGFITDRVDLFPPV' A
#
# COMPACT_ATOMS: atom_id res chain seq x y z
N TRP A 1 -3.97 7.73 -0.43
CA TRP A 1 -3.50 7.85 0.96
C TRP A 1 -2.64 9.09 1.09
N GLU A 2 -2.73 9.77 2.23
CA GLU A 2 -1.84 10.84 2.66
C GLU A 2 -1.28 10.48 4.03
N SER A 3 -0.13 11.02 4.42
CA SER A 3 0.52 10.62 5.69
C SER A 3 -0.40 10.81 6.90
N ALA A 4 -1.22 11.88 6.90
CA ALA A 4 -2.17 12.14 7.99
C ALA A 4 -3.22 11.02 8.14
N THR A 5 -3.77 10.53 7.02
CA THR A 5 -4.80 9.48 7.07
C THR A 5 -4.19 8.12 7.40
N VAL A 6 -2.97 7.83 6.94
CA VAL A 6 -2.24 6.64 7.37
C VAL A 6 -2.03 6.66 8.89
N THR A 7 -1.53 7.78 9.45
CA THR A 7 -1.33 7.92 10.90
C THR A 7 -2.62 7.70 11.70
N GLN A 8 -3.74 8.23 11.24
CA GLN A 8 -5.04 8.03 11.91
C GLN A 8 -5.47 6.56 11.93
N VAL A 9 -5.38 5.88 10.78
CA VAL A 9 -5.77 4.46 10.66
C VAL A 9 -4.87 3.59 11.54
N LYS A 10 -3.56 3.84 11.52
CA LYS A 10 -2.60 3.15 12.39
C LYS A 10 -2.85 3.42 13.87
N GLY A 11 -3.16 4.66 14.23
CA GLY A 11 -3.53 5.05 15.60
C GLY A 11 -4.81 4.37 16.10
N ALA A 12 -5.72 4.01 15.19
CA ALA A 12 -6.90 3.22 15.49
C ALA A 12 -6.63 1.70 15.53
N GLY A 13 -5.38 1.25 15.35
CA GLY A 13 -5.02 -0.18 15.33
C GLY A 13 -5.48 -0.92 14.06
N LEU A 14 -5.81 -0.19 13.00
CA LEU A 14 -6.30 -0.74 11.73
C LEU A 14 -5.17 -0.86 10.69
N ARG A 15 -5.40 -1.68 9.66
CA ARG A 15 -4.48 -1.84 8.52
C ARG A 15 -4.93 -1.02 7.31
N CYS A 16 -3.98 -0.37 6.63
CA CYS A 16 -4.14 0.34 5.38
C CYS A 16 -3.83 -0.59 4.20
N LEU A 17 -4.85 -0.97 3.42
CA LEU A 17 -4.71 -1.74 2.19
C LEU A 17 -5.21 -0.93 0.99
N SER A 18 -4.59 -1.12 -0.17
CA SER A 18 -5.01 -0.50 -1.44
C SER A 18 -5.23 -1.54 -2.52
N TYR A 19 -6.21 -1.31 -3.40
CA TYR A 19 -6.48 -2.14 -4.57
C TYR A 19 -7.05 -1.28 -5.70
N THR A 20 -6.79 -1.54 -6.98
CA THR A 20 -5.77 -2.43 -7.55
C THR A 20 -4.51 -1.63 -7.87
N VAL A 21 -3.34 -2.08 -7.40
CA VAL A 21 -2.06 -1.39 -7.61
C VAL A 21 -1.21 -2.17 -8.61
N ASN A 22 -1.23 -1.75 -9.87
CA ASN A 22 -0.54 -2.46 -10.96
C ASN A 22 0.77 -1.80 -11.40
N ASP A 23 1.02 -0.56 -10.96
CA ASP A 23 2.19 0.23 -11.37
C ASP A 23 3.23 0.34 -10.25
N GLU A 24 4.51 0.21 -10.62
CA GLU A 24 5.63 0.28 -9.68
C GLU A 24 5.71 1.61 -8.92
N TRP A 25 5.45 2.73 -9.60
CA TRP A 25 5.45 4.04 -8.95
C TRP A 25 4.40 4.14 -7.84
N ALA A 26 3.20 3.62 -8.09
CA ALA A 26 2.12 3.62 -7.11
C ALA A 26 2.47 2.71 -5.92
N ALA A 27 3.01 1.52 -6.19
CA ALA A 27 3.49 0.61 -5.15
C ALA A 27 4.58 1.26 -4.28
N ARG A 28 5.60 1.86 -4.90
CA ARG A 28 6.68 2.58 -4.19
C ARG A 28 6.14 3.72 -3.33
N ARG A 29 5.19 4.51 -3.84
CA ARG A 29 4.55 5.58 -3.06
C ARG A 29 3.82 5.05 -1.83
N LEU A 30 3.06 3.96 -1.97
CA LEU A 30 2.32 3.34 -0.86
C LEU A 30 3.25 2.77 0.21
N ILE A 31 4.33 2.10 -0.22
CA ILE A 31 5.38 1.62 0.68
C ILE A 31 6.02 2.79 1.42
N ALA A 32 6.38 3.86 0.73
CA ALA A 32 6.97 5.06 1.34
C ALA A 32 6.01 5.75 2.33
N LEU A 33 4.70 5.67 2.11
CA LEU A 33 3.68 6.19 3.03
C LEU A 33 3.46 5.30 4.27
N GLY A 34 4.01 4.08 4.31
CA GLY A 34 3.87 3.16 5.46
C GLY A 34 2.53 2.39 5.50
N THR A 35 1.87 2.22 4.35
CA THR A 35 0.68 1.35 4.26
C THR A 35 1.06 -0.13 4.44
N ASP A 36 0.12 -0.97 4.86
CA ASP A 36 0.39 -2.39 5.21
C ASP A 36 0.49 -3.32 4.00
N GLY A 37 -0.04 -2.90 2.85
CA GLY A 37 0.05 -3.68 1.64
C GLY A 37 -0.85 -3.16 0.53
N PHE A 38 -0.74 -3.83 -0.61
CA PHE A 38 -1.59 -3.60 -1.76
C PHE A 38 -1.91 -4.92 -2.46
N ILE A 39 -3.02 -4.91 -3.18
CA ILE A 39 -3.49 -6.02 -4.00
C ILE A 39 -3.23 -5.65 -5.46
N THR A 40 -2.64 -6.57 -6.22
CA THR A 40 -2.19 -6.34 -7.60
C THR A 40 -2.64 -7.49 -8.49
N ASP A 41 -2.98 -7.17 -9.73
CA ASP A 41 -3.18 -8.18 -10.78
C ASP A 41 -1.82 -8.57 -11.42
N ARG A 42 -0.78 -7.76 -11.21
CA ARG A 42 0.55 -7.89 -11.82
C ARG A 42 1.53 -8.66 -10.94
N VAL A 43 1.17 -9.90 -10.59
CA VAL A 43 2.06 -10.80 -9.82
C VAL A 43 3.36 -11.14 -10.57
N ASP A 44 3.38 -10.96 -11.89
CA ASP A 44 4.59 -11.03 -12.72
C ASP A 44 5.57 -9.88 -12.43
N LEU A 45 5.05 -8.69 -12.11
CA LEU A 45 5.85 -7.51 -11.76
C LEU A 45 6.23 -7.49 -10.27
N PHE A 46 5.37 -8.04 -9.42
CA PHE A 46 5.56 -8.12 -7.96
C PHE A 46 5.52 -9.58 -7.49
N PRO A 47 6.58 -10.37 -7.73
CA PRO A 47 6.60 -11.77 -7.32
C PRO A 47 6.65 -11.91 -5.79
N PRO A 48 6.02 -12.96 -5.22
CA PRO A 48 6.16 -13.29 -3.81
C PRO A 48 7.63 -13.53 -3.42
N VAL A 49 8.01 -13.09 -2.22
CA VAL A 49 9.32 -13.37 -1.60
C VAL A 49 9.20 -14.39 -0.49
#